data_AF-X6EZ85-F1
#
_entry.id   AF-X6EZ85-F1
#
_cell.length_a   1.000
_cell.length_b   1.000
_cell.length_c   1.000
_cell.angle_alpha   90.00
_cell.angle_beta   90.00
_cell.angle_gamma   90.00
#
_symmetry.space_group_name_H-M   'P 1'
#
loop_
_entity.id
_entity.type
_entity.pdbx_description
1 polymer ?
#
loop_
_entity_poly.entity_id
_entity_poly.type
_entity_poly.pdbx_seq_one_letter_code
_entity_poly.pdbx_strand_id
1 'polypeptide(L)' 'MTWFEDATNTIVQADINGDAVADFMVILLGKNLNLDQNDFAL' A
#
# COMPACT_ATOMS: atom_id res chain seq x y z
N MET A 1 -5.30 -5.76 -0.64
CA MET A 1 -4.22 -4.80 -0.32
C MET A 1 -3.37 -4.59 -1.56
N THR A 2 -2.99 -3.36 -1.89
CA THR A 2 -2.01 -3.05 -2.94
C THR A 2 -1.02 -2.00 -2.44
N TRP A 3 0.14 -1.89 -3.09
CA TRP A 3 1.10 -0.83 -2.80
C TRP A 3 1.77 -0.31 -4.08
N PHE A 4 2.23 0.94 -4.01
CA PHE A 4 3.00 1.60 -5.08
C PHE A 4 3.93 2.65 -4.47
N GLU A 5 4.83 3.22 -5.28
CA GLU A 5 5.77 4.25 -4.82
C GLU A 5 5.52 5.58 -5.52
N ASP A 6 5.61 6.68 -4.76
CA ASP A 6 5.65 8.03 -5.32
C ASP A 6 7.11 8.51 -5.48
N ALA A 7 7.35 9.83 -5.44
CA ALA A 7 8.69 10.40 -5.54
C ALA A 7 9.61 10.04 -4.36
N THR A 8 9.09 9.83 -3.16
CA THR A 8 9.89 9.67 -1.92
C THR A 8 9.42 8.56 -0.98
N ASN A 9 8.20 8.04 -1.14
CA ASN A 9 7.55 7.14 -0.19
C ASN A 9 6.93 5.92 -0.88
N THR A 10 6.60 4.94 -0.05
CA THR A 10 5.80 3.78 -0.42
C THR A 10 4.39 3.96 0.16
N ILE A 11 3.38 3.86 -0.70
CA ILE A 11 1.96 3.99 -0.35
C ILE A 11 1.35 2.59 -0.32
N VAL A 12 0.79 2.21 0.82
CA VAL A 12 -0.01 1.00 0.98
C VAL A 12 -1.48 1.40 1.06
N GLN A 13 -2.34 0.73 0.31
CA GLN A 13 -3.77 1.02 0.28
C GLN A 13 -4.62 -0.25 0.32
N ALA A 14 -5.77 -0.15 1.00
CA ALA A 14 -6.80 -1.18 1.04
C ALA A 14 -8.12 -0.61 0.49
N ASP A 15 -8.70 -1.34 -0.46
CA ASP A 15 -10.11 -1.24 -0.83
C ASP A 15 -10.79 -2.47 -0.22
N ILE A 16 -11.63 -2.23 0.77
CA ILE A 16 -12.34 -3.25 1.55
C ILE A 16 -13.72 -3.50 0.94
N ASN A 17 -14.34 -2.45 0.40
CA ASN A 17 -15.72 -2.49 -0.06
C ASN A 17 -15.86 -2.88 -1.55
N GLY A 18 -14.77 -2.84 -2.32
CA GLY A 18 -14.68 -3.27 -3.72
C GLY A 18 -15.09 -2.22 -4.76
N ASP A 19 -15.14 -0.94 -4.40
CA ASP A 19 -15.54 0.17 -5.28
C ASP A 19 -14.39 0.79 -6.08
N ALA A 20 -13.19 0.21 -5.98
CA ALA A 20 -11.96 0.70 -6.58
C ALA A 20 -11.47 2.05 -6.04
N VAL A 21 -11.98 2.49 -4.87
CA VAL A 21 -11.48 3.62 -4.09
C VAL A 21 -10.83 3.08 -2.81
N ALA A 22 -9.69 3.67 -2.43
CA ALA A 22 -9.03 3.27 -1.19
C ALA A 22 -9.85 3.69 0.03
N ASP A 23 -10.23 2.74 0.87
CA ASP A 23 -10.88 2.97 2.18
C ASP A 23 -9.85 3.36 3.25
N PHE A 24 -8.62 2.87 3.13
CA PHE A 24 -7.52 3.13 4.06
C PHE A 24 -6.17 3.23 3.35
N MET A 25 -5.32 4.13 3.84
CA MET A 25 -3.99 4.38 3.28
C MET A 25 -2.94 4.57 4.39
N VAL A 26 -1.76 3.97 4.20
CA VAL A 26 -0.57 4.15 5.03
C VAL A 26 0.57 4.63 4.15
N ILE A 27 1.29 5.65 4.63
CA ILE A 27 2.52 6.12 4.01
C ILE A 27 3.71 5.58 4.81
N LEU A 28 4.52 4.76 4.14
CA LEU A 28 5.81 4.31 4.63
C LEU A 28 6.88 5.26 4.09
N LEU A 29 7.68 5.83 4.97
CA LEU A 29 8.75 6.75 4.57
C LEU A 29 9.84 5.97 3.80
N GLY A 30 10.17 6.44 2.58
CA GLY A 30 11.19 5.83 1.73
C GLY A 30 10.65 4.89 0.63
N LYS A 31 11.58 4.45 -0.23
CA LYS A 31 11.34 3.60 -1.40
C LYS A 31 12.22 2.35 -1.36
N ASN A 32 11.90 1.37 -2.21
CA ASN A 32 12.57 0.07 -2.33
C ASN A 32 12.58 -0.68 -1.00
N LEU A 33 11.45 -0.65 -0.28
CA LEU A 33 11.31 -1.34 1.02
C LEU A 33 11.26 -2.87 0.90
N ASN A 34 11.37 -3.40 -0.33
CA ASN A 34 11.34 -4.83 -0.64
C ASN A 34 10.09 -5.52 -0.06
N LEU A 35 8.93 -4.83 -0.16
CA LEU A 35 7.65 -5.37 0.24
C LEU A 35 7.26 -6.54 -0.68
N ASP A 36 6.77 -7.59 -0.05
CA ASP A 36 6.16 -8.75 -0.69
C ASP A 36 4.69 -8.85 -0.31
N GLN A 37 3.92 -9.63 -1.08
CA GLN A 37 2.52 -9.86 -0.76
C GLN A 37 2.32 -10.47 0.64
N ASN A 38 3.28 -11.27 1.12
CA ASN A 38 3.23 -11.90 2.45
C ASN A 38 3.44 -10.90 3.62
N ASP A 39 3.92 -9.69 3.35
CA ASP A 39 4.02 -8.64 4.38
C ASP A 39 2.63 -8.10 4.79
N PHE A 40 1.60 -8.42 4.01
CA PHE A 40 0.22 -8.04 4.27
C PHE A 40 -0.59 -9.29 4.64
N ALA A 41 -0.90 -9.45 5.93
CA ALA A 41 -1.88 -10.43 6.37
C ALA A 41 -3.30 -9.96 6.01
N LEU A 42 -4.11 -10.88 5.46
CA LEU A 42 -5.53 -10.68 5.21
C LEU A 42 -6.37 -11.32 6.33
#